data_AF-A0A853GIW7-F1
#
_entry.id   AF-A0A853GIW7-F1
#
_cell.length_a   1.000
_cell.length_b   1.000
_cell.length_c   1.000
_cell.angle_alpha   90.00
_cell.angle_beta   90.00
_cell.angle_gamma   90.00
#
_symmetry.space_group_name_H-M   'P 1'
#
loop_
_entity.id
_entity.type
_entity.pdbx_description
1 polymer ?
#
loop_
_entity_poly.entity_id
_entity_poly.type
_entity_poly.pdbx_seq_one_letter_code
_entity_poly.pdbx_strand_id
1 'polypeptide(L)'
;MRYLILYLLITTSGLVQAQGLSPWGTAKVIETSYAPHKAVYDVALSTPEELEVVLDRVSGLSVTYQADPFDASIVLVLHGPEMSFFDARNFDKYEALMRRAQSLTVGGIIEFRMCKLAAAGRGIDPEHVHGFVDIIPMGDAEIIRLQKEEGYAYMH
;
A
#
# COMPACT_ATOMS: atom_id res chain seq x y z
N MET A 1 -2.53 61.26 -36.81
CA MET A 1 -2.64 59.88 -36.28
C MET A 1 -1.38 59.59 -35.48
N ARG A 2 -1.51 59.42 -34.16
CA ARG A 2 -0.44 59.39 -33.17
C ARG A 2 -0.23 57.93 -32.78
N TYR A 3 0.85 57.30 -33.24
CA TYR A 3 1.14 55.88 -32.97
C TYR A 3 1.67 55.73 -31.54
N LEU A 4 0.97 54.91 -30.75
CA LEU A 4 1.30 54.58 -29.36
C LEU A 4 2.30 53.41 -29.36
N ILE A 5 3.52 53.64 -28.88
CA ILE A 5 4.54 52.61 -28.72
C ILE A 5 4.25 51.83 -27.43
N LEU A 6 3.94 50.55 -27.56
CA LEU A 6 3.69 49.63 -26.45
C LEU A 6 5.03 49.02 -25.98
N TYR A 7 5.47 49.37 -24.77
CA TYR A 7 6.67 48.78 -24.17
C TYR A 7 6.34 47.40 -23.57
N LEU A 8 6.99 46.35 -24.08
CA LEU A 8 6.91 44.99 -23.56
C LEU A 8 7.85 44.86 -22.36
N LEU A 9 7.30 44.80 -21.15
CA LEU A 9 8.02 44.49 -19.91
C LEU A 9 8.40 43.01 -19.90
N ILE A 10 9.68 42.70 -20.09
CA ILE A 10 10.23 41.36 -19.91
C ILE A 10 10.40 41.14 -18.40
N THR A 11 9.50 40.38 -17.79
CA THR A 11 9.65 39.90 -16.42
C THR A 11 10.60 38.70 -16.43
N THR A 12 11.85 38.91 -16.02
CA THR A 12 12.78 37.82 -15.75
C THR A 12 12.37 37.14 -14.45
N SER A 13 11.68 36.01 -14.54
CA SER A 13 11.44 35.12 -13.40
C SER A 13 12.78 34.52 -12.95
N GLY A 14 13.35 35.06 -11.88
CA GLY A 14 14.56 34.50 -11.27
C GLY A 14 14.29 33.10 -10.71
N LEU A 15 15.02 32.10 -11.19
CA LEU A 15 15.09 30.79 -10.56
C LEU A 15 15.80 30.96 -9.20
N VAL A 16 15.03 30.89 -8.11
CA VAL A 16 15.59 30.80 -6.76
C VAL A 16 16.23 29.42 -6.63
N GLN A 17 17.56 29.37 -6.72
CA GLN A 17 18.32 28.15 -6.51
C GLN A 17 18.42 27.89 -5.00
N ALA A 18 17.89 26.76 -4.54
CA ALA A 18 17.89 26.31 -3.14
C ALA A 18 19.29 25.92 -2.63
N GLN A 19 20.28 26.79 -2.81
CA GLN A 19 21.63 26.58 -2.31
C GLN A 19 21.64 26.82 -0.79
N GLY A 20 21.70 25.73 0.00
CA GLY A 20 22.02 25.82 1.44
C GLY A 20 21.31 24.86 2.40
N LEU A 21 20.33 24.06 1.96
CA LEU A 21 19.61 23.17 2.89
C LEU A 21 20.39 21.89 3.27
N SER A 22 21.30 21.43 2.41
CA SER A 22 22.04 20.19 2.64
C SER A 22 23.55 20.41 2.55
N PRO A 23 24.31 20.17 3.65
CA PRO A 23 25.76 20.33 3.67
C PRO A 23 26.50 19.30 2.79
N TRP A 24 25.80 18.26 2.31
CA TRP A 24 26.37 17.22 1.44
C TRP A 24 25.73 17.19 0.04
N GLY A 25 25.09 18.28 -0.37
CA GLY A 25 24.40 18.38 -1.66
C GLY A 25 23.03 17.70 -1.68
N THR A 26 22.37 17.74 -2.83
CA THR A 26 21.06 17.13 -3.03
C THR A 26 21.20 15.71 -3.58
N ALA A 27 20.20 14.85 -3.33
CA ALA A 27 20.18 13.50 -3.86
C ALA A 27 20.22 13.48 -5.40
N LYS A 28 20.84 12.46 -5.98
CA LYS A 28 20.71 12.13 -7.41
C LYS A 28 19.46 11.29 -7.62
N VAL A 29 18.67 11.64 -8.61
CA VAL A 29 17.55 10.81 -9.05
C VAL A 29 18.11 9.68 -9.91
N ILE A 30 17.83 8.43 -9.54
CA ILE A 30 18.19 7.25 -10.32
C ILE A 30 16.89 6.68 -10.90
N GLU A 31 16.72 6.86 -12.21
CA GLU A 31 15.59 6.27 -12.94
C GLU A 31 15.83 4.76 -13.07
N THR A 32 14.98 3.96 -12.43
CA THR A 32 15.04 2.50 -12.47
C THR A 32 13.68 1.96 -12.84
N SER A 33 13.64 1.07 -13.83
CA SER A 33 12.45 0.29 -14.16
C SER A 33 12.50 -1.02 -13.38
N TYR A 34 11.41 -1.37 -12.72
CA TYR A 34 11.27 -2.59 -11.93
C TYR A 34 10.34 -3.56 -12.62
N ALA A 35 10.76 -4.82 -12.76
CA ALA A 35 9.87 -5.88 -13.24
C ALA A 35 8.84 -6.25 -12.14
N PRO A 36 7.61 -6.62 -12.51
CA PRO A 36 6.63 -7.13 -11.56
C PRO A 36 7.12 -8.38 -10.82
N HIS A 37 6.81 -8.45 -9.53
CA HIS A 37 7.16 -9.58 -8.68
C HIS A 37 6.04 -9.89 -7.68
N LYS A 38 6.17 -11.05 -7.04
CA LYS A 38 5.32 -11.49 -5.95
C LYS A 38 5.87 -11.01 -4.60
N ALA A 39 5.02 -10.45 -3.75
CA ALA A 39 5.39 -9.96 -2.43
C ALA A 39 4.34 -10.36 -1.37
N VAL A 40 4.81 -10.78 -0.20
CA VAL A 40 3.99 -11.05 0.98
C VAL A 40 4.33 -10.02 2.06
N TYR A 41 3.32 -9.33 2.56
CA TYR A 41 3.42 -8.41 3.68
C TYR A 41 2.95 -9.10 4.96
N ASP A 42 3.84 -9.22 5.93
CA ASP A 42 3.52 -9.59 7.31
C ASP A 42 2.95 -8.36 8.02
N VAL A 43 1.63 -8.37 8.26
CA VAL A 43 0.90 -7.24 8.86
C VAL A 43 0.55 -7.57 10.31
N ALA A 44 1.16 -6.82 11.23
CA ALA A 44 0.84 -6.82 12.65
C ALA A 44 0.90 -5.39 13.19
N LEU A 45 -0.22 -4.67 13.14
CA LEU A 45 -0.30 -3.24 13.38
C LEU A 45 -1.26 -2.93 14.54
N SER A 46 -1.03 -1.81 15.20
CA SER A 46 -1.81 -1.38 16.36
C SER A 46 -2.83 -0.29 16.03
N THR A 47 -2.59 0.51 14.98
CA THR A 47 -3.47 1.65 14.66
C THR A 47 -3.96 1.66 13.21
N PRO A 48 -5.11 2.32 12.94
CA PRO A 48 -5.61 2.54 11.58
C PRO A 48 -4.62 3.29 10.68
N GLU A 49 -3.90 4.27 11.25
CA GLU A 49 -2.93 5.09 10.52
C GLU A 49 -1.74 4.25 10.04
N GLU A 50 -1.29 3.29 10.85
CA GLU A 50 -0.27 2.33 10.43
C GLU A 50 -0.76 1.47 9.26
N LEU A 51 -2.03 1.04 9.29
CA LEU A 51 -2.62 0.28 8.20
C LEU A 51 -2.71 1.13 6.92
N GLU A 52 -3.10 2.40 7.01
CA GLU A 52 -3.11 3.32 5.86
C GLU A 52 -1.72 3.44 5.20
N VAL A 53 -0.65 3.51 6.00
CA VAL A 53 0.73 3.53 5.50
C VAL A 53 1.08 2.23 4.76
N VAL A 54 0.66 1.07 5.26
CA VAL A 54 0.87 -0.21 4.56
C VAL A 54 0.07 -0.25 3.26
N LEU A 55 -1.18 0.20 3.27
CA LEU A 55 -2.01 0.29 2.07
C LEU A 55 -1.42 1.27 1.03
N ASP A 56 -0.79 2.36 1.45
CA ASP A 56 -0.02 3.26 0.56
C ASP A 56 1.17 2.55 -0.09
N ARG A 57 1.96 1.81 0.71
CA ARG A 57 3.12 1.06 0.22
C ARG A 57 2.70 0.00 -0.80
N VAL A 58 1.65 -0.76 -0.51
CA VAL A 58 1.12 -1.80 -1.40
C VAL A 58 0.55 -1.20 -2.68
N SER A 59 -0.24 -0.13 -2.59
CA SER A 59 -0.75 0.56 -3.77
C SER A 59 0.38 1.11 -4.63
N GLY A 60 1.41 1.71 -4.02
CA GLY A 60 2.58 2.23 -4.72
C GLY A 60 3.39 1.14 -5.42
N LEU A 61 3.57 -0.01 -4.78
CA LEU A 61 4.23 -1.17 -5.39
C LEU A 61 3.45 -1.69 -6.60
N SER A 62 2.13 -1.86 -6.47
CA SER A 62 1.27 -2.27 -7.58
C SER A 62 1.37 -1.29 -8.77
N VAL A 63 1.31 0.01 -8.51
CA VAL A 63 1.47 1.05 -9.56
C VAL A 63 2.86 0.99 -10.20
N THR A 64 3.91 0.76 -9.41
CA THR A 64 5.29 0.63 -9.91
C THR A 64 5.44 -0.57 -10.84
N TYR A 65 4.71 -1.66 -10.54
CA TYR A 65 4.57 -2.84 -11.40
C TYR A 65 3.50 -2.68 -12.48
N GLN A 66 3.06 -1.45 -12.76
CA GLN A 66 2.08 -1.14 -13.81
C GLN A 66 0.73 -1.84 -13.63
N ALA A 67 0.41 -2.26 -12.41
CA ALA A 67 -0.72 -3.12 -12.10
C ALA A 67 -0.80 -4.33 -13.03
N ASP A 68 0.33 -5.02 -13.27
CA ASP A 68 0.40 -6.22 -14.09
C ASP A 68 -0.32 -7.40 -13.39
N PRO A 69 -1.45 -7.91 -13.94
CA PRO A 69 -2.22 -8.97 -13.31
C PRO A 69 -1.68 -10.38 -13.59
N PHE A 70 -0.63 -10.51 -14.40
CA PHE A 70 -0.06 -11.80 -14.79
C PHE A 70 1.18 -12.13 -13.95
N ASP A 71 2.05 -11.14 -13.73
CA ASP A 71 3.34 -11.33 -13.07
C ASP A 71 3.39 -10.77 -11.63
N ALA A 72 2.56 -9.77 -11.29
CA ALA A 72 2.49 -9.24 -9.93
C ALA A 72 1.49 -10.01 -9.06
N SER A 73 1.84 -10.19 -7.78
CA SER A 73 0.89 -10.62 -6.75
C SER A 73 1.35 -10.10 -5.39
N ILE A 74 0.46 -9.41 -4.67
CA ILE A 74 0.77 -8.81 -3.38
C ILE A 74 -0.23 -9.34 -2.35
N VAL A 75 0.26 -10.16 -1.41
CA VAL A 75 -0.57 -10.76 -0.36
C VAL A 75 -0.27 -10.09 0.97
N LEU A 76 -1.29 -9.54 1.62
CA LEU A 76 -1.20 -9.03 2.99
C LEU A 76 -1.71 -10.11 3.94
N VAL A 77 -0.84 -10.60 4.83
CA VAL A 77 -1.21 -11.58 5.84
C VAL A 77 -1.49 -10.86 7.16
N LEU A 78 -2.75 -10.88 7.58
CA LEU A 78 -3.27 -10.22 8.77
C LEU A 78 -3.26 -11.20 9.95
N HIS A 79 -2.60 -10.84 11.04
CA HIS A 79 -2.50 -11.71 12.23
C HIS A 79 -2.23 -10.97 13.55
N GLY A 80 -2.25 -9.64 13.53
CA GLY A 80 -2.09 -8.77 14.70
C GLY A 80 -3.38 -8.11 15.20
N PRO A 81 -3.28 -7.03 15.99
CA PRO A 81 -4.43 -6.26 16.48
C PRO A 81 -5.30 -5.63 15.37
N GLU A 82 -4.71 -5.34 14.21
CA GLU A 82 -5.37 -4.71 13.06
C GLU A 82 -6.55 -5.51 12.51
N MET A 83 -6.61 -6.83 12.75
CA MET A 83 -7.74 -7.67 12.32
C MET A 83 -9.09 -7.14 12.85
N SER A 84 -9.08 -6.44 14.00
CA SER A 84 -10.29 -5.79 14.54
C SER A 84 -10.88 -4.72 13.61
N PHE A 85 -10.08 -4.13 12.72
CA PHE A 85 -10.54 -3.16 11.73
C PHE A 85 -11.31 -3.83 10.59
N PHE A 86 -11.00 -5.10 10.31
CA PHE A 86 -11.63 -5.93 9.27
C PHE A 86 -12.85 -6.72 9.77
N ASP A 87 -13.15 -6.64 11.06
CA ASP A 87 -14.38 -7.16 11.63
C ASP A 87 -15.56 -6.28 11.18
N ALA A 88 -16.49 -6.86 10.42
CA ALA A 88 -17.64 -6.21 9.84
C ALA A 88 -18.56 -5.55 10.89
N ARG A 89 -18.52 -6.00 12.15
CA ARG A 89 -19.23 -5.36 13.26
C ARG A 89 -18.69 -3.95 13.57
N ASN A 90 -17.44 -3.66 13.19
CA ASN A 90 -16.79 -2.37 13.33
C ASN A 90 -16.81 -1.54 12.04
N PHE A 91 -17.54 -1.97 11.01
CA PHE A 91 -17.51 -1.32 9.69
C PHE A 91 -17.84 0.16 9.75
N ASP A 92 -18.90 0.57 10.47
CA ASP A 92 -19.28 1.98 10.60
C ASP A 92 -18.15 2.87 11.17
N LYS A 93 -17.29 2.29 12.02
CA LYS A 93 -16.13 2.98 12.60
C LYS A 93 -14.96 3.08 11.63
N TYR A 94 -14.76 2.07 10.79
CA TYR A 94 -13.61 1.93 9.89
C TYR A 94 -14.00 2.00 8.41
N GLU A 95 -15.14 2.61 8.09
CA GLU A 95 -15.75 2.53 6.75
C GLU A 95 -14.80 3.01 5.66
N ALA A 96 -14.17 4.18 5.84
CA ALA A 96 -13.25 4.74 4.85
C ALA A 96 -12.04 3.82 4.60
N LEU A 97 -11.44 3.31 5.69
CA LEU A 97 -10.29 2.40 5.65
C LEU A 97 -10.64 1.08 4.97
N MET A 98 -11.79 0.48 5.30
CA MET A 98 -12.24 -0.78 4.71
C MET A 98 -12.66 -0.63 3.25
N ARG A 99 -13.29 0.49 2.88
CA ARG A 99 -13.58 0.81 1.47
C ARG A 99 -12.28 0.95 0.67
N ARG A 100 -11.26 1.59 1.25
CA ARG A 100 -9.95 1.69 0.62
C ARG A 100 -9.31 0.31 0.45
N ALA A 101 -9.23 -0.48 1.52
CA ALA A 101 -8.68 -1.84 1.48
C ALA A 101 -9.40 -2.70 0.43
N GLN A 102 -10.73 -2.69 0.41
CA GLN A 102 -11.53 -3.41 -0.59
C GLN A 102 -11.23 -2.92 -2.00
N SER A 103 -11.14 -1.60 -2.22
CA SER A 103 -10.86 -1.05 -3.55
C SER A 103 -9.52 -1.51 -4.13
N LEU A 104 -8.51 -1.74 -3.29
CA LEU A 104 -7.19 -2.21 -3.71
C LEU A 104 -7.22 -3.66 -4.21
N THR A 105 -8.19 -4.46 -3.78
CA THR A 105 -8.36 -5.83 -4.28
C THR A 105 -8.93 -5.88 -5.70
N VAL A 106 -9.52 -4.76 -6.17
CA VAL A 106 -10.07 -4.67 -7.52
C VAL A 106 -8.94 -4.78 -8.52
N GLY A 107 -9.01 -5.80 -9.38
CA GLY A 107 -7.96 -6.15 -10.33
C GLY A 107 -7.18 -7.42 -9.98
N GLY A 108 -7.37 -7.97 -8.77
CA GLY A 108 -6.88 -9.30 -8.39
C GLY A 108 -5.38 -9.38 -8.08
N ILE A 109 -4.69 -8.25 -8.02
CA ILE A 109 -3.24 -8.19 -7.73
C ILE A 109 -2.99 -8.21 -6.23
N ILE A 110 -3.86 -7.54 -5.47
CA ILE A 110 -3.72 -7.36 -4.02
C ILE A 110 -4.76 -8.22 -3.32
N GLU A 111 -4.31 -9.07 -2.40
CA GLU A 111 -5.15 -9.97 -1.62
C GLU A 111 -4.91 -9.79 -0.13
N PHE A 112 -5.96 -9.95 0.68
CA PHE A 112 -5.87 -9.98 2.14
C PHE A 112 -6.16 -11.39 2.63
N ARG A 113 -5.26 -11.94 3.46
CA ARG A 113 -5.42 -13.26 4.08
C ARG A 113 -5.34 -13.12 5.59
N MET A 114 -6.40 -13.48 6.31
CA MET A 114 -6.48 -13.37 7.76
C MET A 114 -6.24 -14.72 8.45
N CYS A 115 -5.35 -14.72 9.43
CA CYS A 115 -5.02 -15.88 10.25
C CYS A 115 -6.20 -16.29 11.14
N LYS A 116 -6.79 -17.46 10.86
CA LYS A 116 -7.90 -18.04 11.65
C LYS A 116 -7.55 -18.23 13.12
N LEU A 117 -6.35 -18.74 13.42
CA LEU A 117 -5.90 -18.97 14.79
C LEU A 117 -5.86 -17.65 15.60
N ALA A 118 -5.31 -16.60 15.00
CA ALA A 118 -5.19 -15.30 15.65
C ALA A 118 -6.55 -14.58 15.76
N ALA A 119 -7.41 -14.71 14.74
CA ALA A 119 -8.77 -14.18 14.71
C ALA A 119 -9.63 -14.83 15.81
N ALA A 120 -9.57 -16.15 15.95
CA ALA A 120 -10.29 -16.89 17.01
C ALA A 120 -9.86 -16.43 18.41
N GLY A 121 -8.56 -16.20 18.63
CA GLY A 121 -8.04 -15.64 19.89
C GLY A 121 -8.56 -14.23 20.23
N ARG A 122 -9.22 -13.55 19.28
CA ARG A 122 -9.83 -12.22 19.43
C ARG A 122 -11.36 -12.25 19.33
N GLY A 123 -11.98 -13.42 19.22
CA GLY A 123 -13.44 -13.54 19.05
C GLY A 123 -13.94 -13.01 17.70
N ILE A 124 -13.11 -13.12 16.66
CA ILE A 124 -13.46 -12.79 15.28
C ILE A 124 -13.73 -14.10 14.55
N ASP A 125 -15.00 -14.42 14.34
CA ASP A 125 -15.43 -15.56 13.53
C ASP A 125 -15.42 -15.22 12.04
N PRO A 126 -15.21 -16.20 11.13
CA PRO A 126 -15.19 -15.97 9.68
C PRO A 126 -16.42 -15.25 9.12
N GLU A 127 -17.61 -15.48 9.70
CA GLU A 127 -18.86 -14.80 9.32
C GLU A 127 -18.87 -13.29 9.60
N HIS A 128 -17.97 -12.82 10.45
CA HIS A 128 -17.79 -11.41 10.78
C HIS A 128 -16.69 -10.75 9.94
N VAL A 129 -16.06 -11.45 8.99
CA VAL A 129 -14.97 -10.89 8.18
C VAL A 129 -15.50 -10.47 6.81
N HIS A 130 -15.04 -9.33 6.31
CA HIS A 130 -15.44 -8.86 4.99
C HIS A 130 -15.06 -9.84 3.88
N GLY A 131 -15.96 -10.06 2.91
CA GLY A 131 -15.76 -11.07 1.85
C GLY A 131 -14.63 -10.81 0.85
N PHE A 132 -13.89 -9.71 0.96
CA PHE A 132 -12.66 -9.48 0.19
C PHE A 132 -11.40 -9.98 0.93
N VAL A 133 -11.56 -10.53 2.14
CA VAL A 133 -10.49 -11.11 2.95
C VAL A 133 -10.70 -12.61 3.04
N ASP A 134 -9.69 -13.37 2.64
CA ASP A 134 -9.69 -14.82 2.78
C ASP A 134 -9.27 -15.25 4.18
N ILE A 135 -9.87 -16.30 4.72
CA ILE A 135 -9.49 -16.89 6.01
C ILE A 135 -8.54 -18.05 5.77
N ILE A 136 -7.30 -17.93 6.25
CA ILE A 136 -6.26 -18.96 6.18
C ILE A 136 -6.10 -19.65 7.54
N PRO A 137 -5.61 -20.91 7.60
CA PRO A 137 -5.46 -21.61 8.88
C PRO A 137 -4.51 -20.90 9.87
N MET A 138 -3.35 -20.42 9.39
CA MET A 138 -2.29 -19.86 10.24
C MET A 138 -1.39 -18.92 9.42
N GLY A 139 -1.16 -17.70 9.94
CA GLY A 139 -0.43 -16.61 9.27
C GLY A 139 1.03 -16.95 8.92
N ASP A 140 1.84 -17.31 9.91
CA ASP A 140 3.26 -17.63 9.69
C ASP A 140 3.46 -18.80 8.72
N ALA A 141 2.60 -19.83 8.80
CA ALA A 141 2.64 -20.98 7.91
C ALA A 141 2.34 -20.55 6.47
N GLU A 142 1.39 -19.64 6.28
CA GLU A 142 1.08 -19.08 4.97
C GLU A 142 2.23 -18.23 4.43
N ILE A 143 2.85 -17.40 5.26
CA ILE A 143 4.02 -16.61 4.91
C ILE A 143 5.19 -17.52 4.49
N ILE A 144 5.42 -18.63 5.21
CA ILE A 144 6.44 -19.63 4.86
C ILE A 144 6.11 -20.28 3.52
N ARG A 145 4.86 -20.70 3.31
CA ARG A 145 4.39 -21.34 2.08
C ARG A 145 4.59 -20.41 0.87
N LEU A 146 4.14 -19.16 0.99
CA LEU A 146 4.29 -18.13 -0.05
C LEU A 146 5.77 -17.90 -0.38
N GLN A 147 6.65 -17.77 0.61
CA GLN A 147 8.07 -17.56 0.37
C GLN A 147 8.78 -18.78 -0.23
N LYS A 148 8.54 -19.98 0.31
CA LYS A 148 9.33 -21.18 0.02
C LYS A 148 8.81 -21.97 -1.16
N GLU A 149 7.50 -21.99 -1.37
CA GLU A 149 6.86 -22.81 -2.39
C GLU A 149 6.43 -21.97 -3.60
N GLU A 150 6.08 -20.70 -3.38
CA GLU A 150 5.55 -19.83 -4.44
C GLU A 150 6.46 -18.67 -4.85
N GLY A 151 7.59 -18.48 -4.17
CA GLY A 151 8.61 -17.49 -4.53
C GLY A 151 8.26 -16.04 -4.20
N TYR A 152 7.41 -15.80 -3.19
CA TYR A 152 7.09 -14.44 -2.73
C TYR A 152 8.27 -13.81 -1.97
N ALA A 153 8.55 -12.54 -2.24
CA ALA A 153 9.45 -11.74 -1.42
C ALA A 153 8.76 -11.29 -0.12
N TYR A 154 9.47 -11.34 1.00
CA TYR A 154 8.94 -10.95 2.31
C TYR A 154 9.07 -9.45 2.59
N MET A 155 8.01 -8.85 3.13
CA MET A 155 7.91 -7.45 3.54
C MET A 155 7.26 -7.36 4.93
N HIS A 156 7.63 -6.33 5.70
CA HIS A 156 7.02 -5.96 6.98
C HIS A 156 6.80 -4.44 6.99
#